data_AF-A0A084JES6-F1
#
_entry.id   AF-A0A084JES6-F1
#
_cell.length_a   1.000
_cell.length_b   1.000
_cell.length_c   1.000
_cell.angle_alpha   90.00
_cell.angle_beta   90.00
_cell.angle_gamma   90.00
#
_symmetry.space_group_name_H-M   'P 1'
#
loop_
_entity.id
_entity.type
_entity.pdbx_description
1 polymer ?
#
loop_
_entity_poly.entity_id
_entity_poly.type
_entity_poly.pdbx_seq_one_letter_code
_entity_poly.pdbx_strand_id
1 'polypeptide(L)'
;MENEKVINESLVNGQVSLLGDPAAGTVKYKTTYLYGYQKASDMKRKCFNVFDSGQVSVFKEIVSVIIGSTEYFGSALTAVDLISMLSTVDQKNHARKIYEAVDKYIDLLALGRYTTIILKEKYVWEYQGKNKQYWKIAPEFLEASVTF
;
A
#
# COMPACT_ATOMS: atom_id res chain seq x y z
N MET A 1 -50.23 -2.50 -7.52
CA MET A 1 -49.41 -2.62 -6.30
C MET A 1 -48.39 -3.70 -6.53
N GLU A 2 -47.15 -3.30 -6.35
CA GLU A 2 -45.92 -4.06 -6.56
C GLU A 2 -45.85 -5.29 -5.64
N ASN A 3 -45.29 -6.40 -6.12
CA ASN A 3 -43.90 -6.68 -5.77
C ASN A 3 -43.34 -7.86 -6.56
N GLU A 4 -42.17 -7.56 -7.13
CA GLU A 4 -41.40 -8.36 -8.05
C GLU A 4 -40.94 -9.68 -7.43
N LYS A 5 -40.94 -10.70 -8.27
CA LYS A 5 -40.20 -11.93 -8.07
C LYS A 5 -39.24 -12.04 -9.24
N VAL A 6 -37.98 -11.63 -9.09
CA VAL A 6 -36.91 -12.08 -10.00
C VAL A 6 -35.60 -12.19 -9.23
N ILE A 7 -35.25 -13.44 -8.93
CA ILE A 7 -33.88 -13.89 -8.70
C ILE A 7 -33.10 -13.55 -9.98
N ASN A 8 -32.00 -12.82 -9.88
CA ASN A 8 -31.05 -12.70 -11.00
C ASN A 8 -29.67 -13.18 -10.56
N GLU A 9 -29.53 -14.51 -10.57
CA GLU A 9 -28.26 -15.20 -10.73
C GLU A 9 -27.75 -14.92 -12.15
N SER A 10 -26.86 -13.94 -12.31
CA SER A 10 -26.07 -13.80 -13.53
C SER A 10 -24.82 -14.67 -13.44
N LEU A 11 -25.02 -15.98 -13.60
CA LEU A 11 -23.99 -16.93 -14.00
C LEU A 11 -23.64 -16.68 -15.47
N VAL A 12 -22.71 -15.78 -15.75
CA VAL A 12 -22.04 -15.69 -17.06
C VAL A 12 -20.54 -15.56 -16.84
N ASN A 13 -19.81 -16.64 -17.11
CA ASN A 13 -18.35 -16.74 -17.19
C ASN A 13 -17.52 -16.56 -15.91
N GLY A 14 -17.87 -17.26 -14.83
CA GLY A 14 -16.92 -17.54 -13.72
C GLY A 14 -16.31 -16.32 -13.02
N GLN A 15 -16.93 -15.15 -13.16
CA GLN A 15 -16.60 -13.99 -12.35
C GLN A 15 -17.54 -13.96 -11.16
N VAL A 16 -17.00 -14.22 -9.98
CA VAL A 16 -17.61 -13.69 -8.78
C VAL A 16 -17.25 -12.21 -8.75
N SER A 17 -18.06 -11.37 -9.38
CA SER A 17 -18.13 -9.95 -8.99
C SER A 17 -18.94 -9.94 -7.70
N LEU A 18 -18.26 -10.01 -6.56
CA LEU A 18 -18.91 -9.69 -5.29
C LEU A 18 -19.41 -8.24 -5.41
N LEU A 19 -20.64 -7.97 -4.98
CA LEU A 19 -21.13 -6.61 -4.77
C LEU A 19 -20.02 -5.74 -4.12
N GLY A 20 -19.64 -4.62 -4.76
CA GLY A 20 -18.90 -3.55 -4.08
C GLY A 20 -17.47 -3.25 -4.54
N ASP A 21 -17.04 -3.65 -5.73
CA ASP A 21 -15.78 -3.14 -6.29
C ASP A 21 -15.84 -1.61 -6.51
N PRO A 22 -14.81 -0.84 -6.13
CA PRO A 22 -14.76 0.60 -6.38
C PRO A 22 -14.79 0.93 -7.88
N ALA A 23 -15.20 2.14 -8.23
CA ALA A 23 -15.04 2.65 -9.59
C ALA A 23 -13.55 2.74 -9.97
N ALA A 24 -13.19 2.42 -11.22
CA ALA A 24 -11.82 2.60 -11.71
C ALA A 24 -11.35 4.05 -11.48
N GLY A 25 -10.12 4.22 -11.00
CA GLY A 25 -9.59 5.52 -10.59
C GLY A 25 -9.97 5.95 -9.17
N THR A 26 -10.76 5.16 -8.42
CA THR A 26 -11.02 5.44 -7.00
C THR A 26 -9.70 5.54 -6.25
N VAL A 27 -9.57 6.57 -5.42
CA VAL A 27 -8.38 6.80 -4.60
C VAL A 27 -8.68 6.44 -3.15
N LYS A 28 -7.78 5.67 -2.54
CA LYS A 28 -7.72 5.47 -1.08
C LYS A 28 -6.37 5.89 -0.55
N TYR A 29 -6.34 6.27 0.71
CA TYR A 29 -5.10 6.59 1.42
C TYR A 29 -4.86 5.58 2.52
N LYS A 30 -3.60 5.17 2.68
CA LYS A 30 -3.17 4.35 3.80
C LYS A 30 -2.20 5.14 4.66
N THR A 31 -2.48 5.11 5.95
CA THR A 31 -1.57 5.62 6.98
C THR A 31 -0.86 4.46 7.65
N THR A 32 0.47 4.51 7.65
CA THR A 32 1.37 3.57 8.32
C THR A 32 2.09 4.28 9.45
N TYR A 33 2.13 3.66 10.63
CA TYR A 33 2.73 4.24 11.83
C TYR A 33 4.02 3.48 12.16
N LEU A 34 5.14 4.19 12.15
CA LEU A 34 6.45 3.68 12.58
C LEU A 34 6.72 4.14 14.00
N TYR A 35 6.29 3.33 14.97
CA TYR A 35 6.45 3.62 16.40
C TYR A 35 7.89 3.37 16.86
N GLY A 36 8.54 4.44 17.33
CA GLY A 36 9.87 4.36 17.93
C GLY A 36 11.03 4.20 16.94
N TYR A 37 12.22 4.58 17.41
CA TYR A 37 13.45 4.61 16.63
C TYR A 37 13.77 3.27 15.95
N GLN A 38 13.61 2.14 16.65
CA GLN A 38 14.00 0.83 16.12
C GLN A 38 13.19 0.43 14.87
N LYS A 39 11.87 0.66 14.89
CA LYS A 39 11.02 0.35 13.72
C LYS A 39 11.33 1.29 12.55
N ALA A 40 11.57 2.58 12.83
CA ALA A 40 11.97 3.53 11.81
C ALA A 40 13.35 3.18 11.20
N SER A 41 14.33 2.79 12.04
CA SER A 41 15.67 2.38 11.60
C SER A 41 15.63 1.11 10.74
N ASP A 42 14.84 0.11 11.14
CA ASP A 42 14.66 -1.10 10.33
C ASP A 42 14.00 -0.80 8.98
N MET A 43 12.97 0.06 8.95
CA MET A 43 12.33 0.51 7.71
C MET A 43 13.34 1.24 6.80
N LYS A 44 14.10 2.20 7.36
CA LYS A 44 15.16 2.93 6.64
C LYS A 44 16.17 1.97 6.01
N ARG A 45 16.67 1.00 6.78
CA ARG A 45 17.61 -0.02 6.30
C ARG A 45 17.02 -0.88 5.18
N LYS A 46 15.78 -1.36 5.33
CA LYS A 46 15.09 -2.16 4.31
C LYS A 46 14.92 -1.39 3.01
N CYS A 47 14.48 -0.14 3.09
CA CYS A 47 14.34 0.73 1.93
C CYS A 47 15.68 0.93 1.20
N PHE A 48 16.77 1.16 1.96
CA PHE A 48 18.12 1.26 1.40
C PHE A 48 18.50 0.01 0.59
N ASN A 49 18.32 -1.19 1.17
CA ASN A 49 18.63 -2.45 0.49
C ASN A 49 17.84 -2.65 -0.82
N VAL A 50 16.63 -2.09 -0.92
CA VAL A 50 15.83 -2.18 -2.15
C VAL A 50 16.36 -1.24 -3.23
N PHE A 51 16.54 0.05 -2.94
CA PHE A 51 16.94 0.99 -4.00
C PHE A 51 18.42 0.87 -4.39
N ASP A 52 19.28 0.52 -3.44
CA ASP A 52 20.70 0.26 -3.68
C ASP A 52 20.87 -1.07 -4.42
N SER A 53 20.45 -2.17 -3.79
CA SER A 53 20.79 -3.52 -4.24
C SER A 53 19.70 -4.22 -5.07
N GLY A 54 18.51 -3.63 -5.22
CA GLY A 54 17.41 -4.18 -6.05
C GLY A 54 16.72 -5.43 -5.48
N GLN A 55 16.81 -5.67 -4.17
CA GLN A 55 16.29 -6.88 -3.55
C GLN A 55 14.75 -6.88 -3.47
N VAL A 56 14.09 -7.55 -4.43
CA VAL A 56 12.62 -7.67 -4.52
C VAL A 56 12.01 -8.31 -3.27
N SER A 57 12.69 -9.28 -2.64
CA SER A 57 12.23 -9.92 -1.40
C SER A 57 12.06 -8.90 -0.26
N VAL A 58 13.03 -7.99 -0.09
CA VAL A 58 12.99 -6.94 0.93
C VAL A 58 11.88 -5.92 0.64
N PHE A 59 11.64 -5.62 -0.64
CA PHE A 59 10.52 -4.76 -1.02
C PHE A 59 9.17 -5.36 -0.58
N LYS A 60 9.02 -6.69 -0.63
CA LYS A 60 7.81 -7.36 -0.14
C LYS A 60 7.58 -7.12 1.34
N GLU A 61 8.64 -7.13 2.13
CA GLU A 61 8.55 -6.88 3.57
C GLU A 61 8.13 -5.44 3.87
N ILE A 62 8.65 -4.46 3.12
CA ILE A 62 8.27 -3.05 3.25
C ILE A 62 6.77 -2.89 2.99
N VAL A 63 6.30 -3.39 1.85
CA VAL A 63 4.89 -3.32 1.47
C VAL A 63 4.01 -4.09 2.47
N SER A 64 4.48 -5.22 2.99
CA SER A 64 3.75 -5.98 4.01
C SER A 64 3.65 -5.25 5.35
N VAL A 65 4.65 -4.47 5.76
CA VAL A 65 4.55 -3.62 6.97
C VAL A 65 3.54 -2.49 6.77
N ILE A 66 3.54 -1.90 5.58
CA ILE A 66 2.62 -0.83 5.21
C ILE A 66 1.17 -1.34 5.12
N ILE A 67 0.97 -2.49 4.48
CA ILE A 67 -0.36 -3.03 4.15
C ILE A 67 -0.88 -3.98 5.21
N GLY A 68 -0.04 -4.80 5.84
CA GLY A 68 -0.41 -5.76 6.88
C GLY A 68 -1.05 -5.16 8.13
N SER A 69 -1.18 -3.83 8.18
CA SER A 69 -1.92 -3.08 9.20
C SER A 69 -3.36 -2.72 8.79
N THR A 70 -4.02 -3.48 7.90
CA THR A 70 -5.36 -3.13 7.37
C THR A 70 -6.45 -4.16 7.62
N GLU A 71 -7.60 -3.68 8.13
CA GLU A 71 -8.89 -4.37 8.14
C GLU A 71 -9.76 -4.11 6.88
N TYR A 72 -9.37 -3.24 5.93
CA TYR A 72 -10.35 -2.67 4.96
C TYR A 72 -9.91 -2.48 3.50
N PHE A 73 -9.04 -3.34 2.95
CA PHE A 73 -8.80 -3.37 1.49
C PHE A 73 -9.77 -4.27 0.70
N GLY A 74 -10.76 -4.89 1.37
CA GLY A 74 -11.64 -5.88 0.76
C GLY A 74 -10.90 -7.19 0.48
N SER A 75 -11.61 -8.24 0.09
CA SER A 75 -11.05 -9.57 -0.24
C SER A 75 -10.14 -9.58 -1.47
N ALA A 76 -9.92 -8.43 -2.12
CA ALA A 76 -9.27 -8.30 -3.41
C ALA A 76 -7.73 -8.10 -3.35
N LEU A 77 -7.10 -8.10 -2.18
CA LEU A 77 -5.67 -7.77 -2.11
C LEU A 77 -4.87 -8.65 -1.15
N THR A 78 -3.88 -9.36 -1.69
CA THR A 78 -2.70 -9.79 -0.93
C THR A 78 -1.53 -8.86 -1.25
N ALA A 79 -0.61 -8.65 -0.30
CA ALA A 79 0.60 -7.84 -0.55
C ALA A 79 1.40 -8.34 -1.76
N VAL A 80 1.34 -9.65 -2.04
CA VAL A 80 2.03 -10.33 -3.15
C VAL A 80 1.60 -9.82 -4.52
N ASP A 81 0.30 -9.55 -4.71
CA ASP A 81 -0.24 -9.10 -5.99
C ASP A 81 0.24 -7.68 -6.35
N LEU A 82 0.27 -6.79 -5.35
CA LEU A 82 0.73 -5.41 -5.46
C LEU A 82 2.18 -5.28 -5.91
N ILE A 83 3.06 -6.12 -5.36
CA ILE A 83 4.50 -6.08 -5.64
C ILE A 83 4.80 -6.57 -7.05
N SER A 84 4.04 -7.56 -7.53
CA SER A 84 4.23 -8.14 -8.87
C SER A 84 3.93 -7.17 -10.02
N MET A 85 3.28 -6.05 -9.72
CA MET A 85 2.79 -5.07 -10.71
C MET A 85 3.68 -3.83 -10.83
N LEU A 86 4.66 -3.65 -9.94
CA LEU A 86 5.62 -2.55 -10.03
C LEU A 86 6.86 -3.01 -10.78
N SER A 87 7.32 -2.21 -11.75
CA SER A 87 8.62 -2.43 -12.37
C SER A 87 9.73 -2.33 -11.32
N THR A 88 10.89 -2.96 -11.55
CA THR A 88 12.03 -2.82 -10.62
C THR A 88 12.41 -1.35 -10.39
N VAL A 89 12.28 -0.51 -11.41
CA VAL A 89 12.52 0.94 -11.30
C VAL A 89 11.52 1.59 -10.36
N ASP A 90 10.23 1.24 -10.46
CA ASP A 90 9.19 1.78 -9.58
C ASP A 90 9.36 1.31 -8.14
N GLN A 91 9.74 0.05 -7.93
CA GLN A 91 10.04 -0.48 -6.59
C GLN A 91 11.21 0.28 -5.95
N LYS A 92 12.29 0.52 -6.69
CA LYS A 92 13.44 1.31 -6.22
C LYS A 92 13.04 2.75 -5.91
N ASN A 93 12.29 3.40 -6.80
CA ASN A 93 11.83 4.78 -6.61
C ASN A 93 10.92 4.90 -5.39
N HIS A 94 10.00 3.96 -5.21
CA HIS A 94 9.09 3.92 -4.07
C HIS A 94 9.86 3.72 -2.76
N ALA A 95 10.77 2.74 -2.72
CA ALA A 95 11.63 2.51 -1.56
C ALA A 95 12.50 3.74 -1.22
N ARG A 96 13.04 4.44 -2.23
CA ARG A 96 13.81 5.67 -2.02
C ARG A 96 12.98 6.78 -1.36
N LYS A 97 11.74 6.97 -1.79
CA LYS A 97 10.85 7.98 -1.19
C LYS A 97 10.53 7.68 0.28
N ILE A 98 10.26 6.42 0.60
CA ILE A 98 10.04 6.01 2.00
C ILE A 98 11.32 6.21 2.82
N TYR A 99 12.49 5.87 2.26
CA TYR A 99 13.77 6.13 2.92
C TYR A 99 13.94 7.61 3.25
N GLU A 100 13.77 8.50 2.28
CA GLU A 100 13.93 9.95 2.45
C GLU A 100 12.93 10.49 3.49
N ALA A 101 11.69 10.00 3.47
CA ALA A 101 10.66 10.35 4.44
C ALA A 101 11.02 9.93 5.87
N VAL A 102 11.56 8.72 6.05
CA VAL A 102 11.99 8.22 7.37
C VAL A 102 13.26 8.94 7.84
N ASP A 103 14.23 9.11 6.96
CA ASP A 103 15.53 9.75 7.23
C ASP A 103 15.35 11.18 7.78
N LYS A 104 14.38 11.93 7.25
CA LYS A 104 14.05 13.28 7.71
C LYS A 104 13.70 13.36 9.20
N TYR A 105 13.13 12.32 9.79
CA TYR A 105 12.57 12.35 11.15
C TYR A 105 13.25 11.39 12.14
N ILE A 106 14.10 10.48 11.67
CA ILE A 106 14.65 9.39 12.49
C ILE A 106 15.55 9.88 13.64
N ASP A 107 16.31 10.95 13.43
CA ASP A 107 17.15 11.52 14.49
C ASP A 107 16.30 12.19 15.57
N LEU A 108 15.16 12.75 15.19
CA LEU A 108 14.22 13.37 16.12
C LEU A 108 13.47 12.29 16.95
N LEU A 109 13.22 11.11 16.38
CA LEU A 109 12.80 9.92 17.14
C LEU A 109 13.89 9.46 18.12
N ALA A 110 15.17 9.43 17.69
CA ALA A 110 16.29 8.99 18.53
C ALA A 110 16.47 9.88 19.77
N LEU A 111 16.24 11.19 19.60
CA LEU A 111 16.26 12.18 20.68
C LEU A 111 14.98 12.21 21.53
N GLY A 112 14.00 11.34 21.24
CA GLY A 112 12.71 11.29 21.94
C GLY A 112 11.84 12.53 21.72
N ARG A 113 12.11 13.34 20.69
CA ARG A 113 11.33 14.55 20.36
C ARG A 113 10.01 14.21 19.67
N TYR A 114 9.94 13.05 19.03
CA TYR A 114 8.74 12.47 18.45
C TYR A 114 8.59 11.03 18.92
N THR A 115 7.36 10.52 18.88
CA THR A 115 7.03 9.15 19.25
C THR A 115 6.84 8.25 18.03
N THR A 116 6.35 8.83 16.93
CA THR A 116 5.92 8.08 15.74
C THR A 116 6.18 8.86 14.46
N ILE A 117 6.68 8.18 13.43
CA ILE A 117 6.62 8.68 12.05
C ILE A 117 5.35 8.13 11.40
N ILE A 118 4.56 9.02 10.81
CA ILE A 118 3.35 8.71 10.07
C ILE A 118 3.67 8.79 8.58
N LEU A 119 3.48 7.70 7.86
CA LEU A 119 3.60 7.64 6.40
C LEU A 119 2.21 7.57 5.79
N LYS A 120 1.88 8.49 4.89
CA LYS A 120 0.61 8.51 4.16
C LYS A 120 0.85 8.20 2.70
N GLU A 121 0.26 7.10 2.25
CA GLU A 121 0.42 6.59 0.89
C GLU A 121 -0.91 6.59 0.15
N LYS A 122 -0.83 6.80 -1.16
CA LYS A 122 -1.98 6.87 -2.05
C LYS A 122 -2.06 5.59 -2.86
N TYR A 123 -3.26 5.02 -2.93
CA TYR A 123 -3.58 3.84 -3.70
C TYR A 123 -4.70 4.17 -4.68
N VAL A 124 -4.57 3.72 -5.92
CA VAL A 124 -5.54 3.95 -6.99
C VAL A 124 -6.10 2.60 -7.43
N TRP A 125 -7.42 2.49 -7.50
CA TRP A 125 -8.08 1.30 -8.03
C TRP A 125 -7.90 1.25 -9.54
N GLU A 126 -7.19 0.24 -10.05
CA GLU A 126 -6.95 0.04 -11.48
C GLU A 126 -7.67 -1.19 -12.02
N TYR A 127 -8.06 -1.11 -13.29
CA TYR A 127 -8.72 -2.17 -14.04
C TYR A 127 -7.81 -2.61 -15.22
N GLN A 128 -7.29 -3.84 -15.17
CA GLN A 128 -6.49 -4.45 -16.24
C GLN A 128 -7.33 -5.45 -17.07
N GLY A 129 -8.37 -4.95 -17.73
CA GLY A 129 -9.22 -5.76 -18.59
C GLY A 129 -10.13 -6.72 -17.83
N LYS A 130 -10.81 -7.62 -18.56
CA LYS A 130 -12.11 -8.21 -18.18
C LYS A 130 -12.22 -8.76 -16.75
N ASN A 131 -11.15 -9.20 -16.08
CA ASN A 131 -11.24 -9.86 -14.77
C ASN A 131 -10.13 -9.47 -13.77
N LYS A 132 -9.32 -8.43 -14.02
CA LYS A 132 -8.21 -8.07 -13.11
C LYS A 132 -8.42 -6.67 -12.56
N GLN A 133 -8.79 -6.61 -11.29
CA GLN A 133 -8.96 -5.36 -10.55
C GLN A 133 -8.05 -5.40 -9.32
N TYR A 134 -7.39 -4.30 -9.01
CA TYR A 134 -6.47 -4.22 -7.88
C TYR A 134 -6.26 -2.77 -7.44
N TRP A 135 -5.86 -2.61 -6.18
CA TRP A 135 -5.30 -1.35 -5.71
C TRP A 135 -3.85 -1.27 -6.16
N LYS A 136 -3.47 -0.22 -6.89
CA LYS A 136 -2.10 0.09 -7.26
C LYS A 136 -1.54 1.15 -6.34
N ILE A 137 -0.30 0.96 -5.87
CA ILE A 137 0.47 2.02 -5.21
C ILE A 137 0.71 3.15 -6.22
N ALA A 138 0.26 4.37 -5.89
CA ALA A 138 0.58 5.53 -6.71
C ALA A 138 2.10 5.79 -6.64
N PRO A 139 2.73 6.16 -7.77
CA PRO A 139 4.17 6.39 -7.81
C PRO A 139 4.59 7.59 -6.93
N GLU A 140 3.68 8.53 -6.63
CA GLU A 140 3.90 9.56 -5.63
C GLU A 140 3.63 9.08 -4.19
N PHE A 141 4.66 9.16 -3.34
CA PHE A 141 4.50 9.15 -1.88
C PHE A 141 3.86 10.47 -1.46
N LEU A 142 2.77 10.43 -0.69
CA LEU A 142 1.93 11.61 -0.49
C LEU A 142 2.49 12.53 0.59
N GLU A 143 2.80 11.97 1.77
CA GLU A 143 3.16 12.78 2.93
C GLU A 143 3.81 11.95 4.03
N ALA A 144 4.79 12.54 4.71
CA ALA A 144 5.27 12.05 6.00
C ALA A 144 5.12 13.13 7.07
N SER A 145 4.60 12.73 8.22
CA SER A 145 4.41 13.59 9.38
C SER A 145 4.82 12.85 10.66
N VAL A 146 4.73 13.53 11.81
CA VAL A 146 5.17 13.00 13.10
C VAL A 146 4.17 13.37 14.20
N THR A 147 4.16 12.59 15.27
CA THR A 147 3.44 12.89 16.52
C THR A 147 4.39 13.02 17.69
N PHE A 148 3.97 13.81 18.68
CA PHE A 148 4.66 13.99 19.95
C PHE A 148 4.29 12.89 20.95
#